data_AF-A0A4R3H2W9-F1
#
_entry.id   AF-A0A4R3H2W9-F1
#
_cell.length_a   1.000
_cell.length_b   1.000
_cell.length_c   1.000
_cell.angle_alpha   90.00
_cell.angle_beta   90.00
_cell.angle_gamma   90.00
#
_symmetry.space_group_name_H-M   'P 1'
#
loop_
_entity.id
_entity.type
_entity.pdbx_description
1 polymer ?
#
loop_
_entity_poly.entity_id
_entity_poly.type
_entity_poly.pdbx_seq_one_letter_code
_entity_poly.pdbx_strand_id
1 'polypeptide(L)' 'MATDPALAAFLALDDATVAAYADARAQALGLALPPETRAGVVENLALLRRQAALFAADLDDTAPPAAFEP' A
#
# COMPACT_ATOMS: atom_id res chain seq x y z
N MET A 1 6.93 -3.62 -14.58
CA MET A 1 8.22 -3.22 -13.99
C MET A 1 8.31 -4.00 -12.69
N ALA A 2 9.45 -4.58 -12.31
CA ALA A 2 9.53 -5.32 -11.05
C ALA A 2 9.18 -4.39 -9.87
N THR A 3 8.23 -4.79 -9.03
CA THR A 3 7.89 -4.05 -7.81
C THR A 3 9.06 -4.12 -6.84
N ASP A 4 9.48 -2.97 -6.30
CA ASP A 4 10.52 -2.92 -5.27
C ASP A 4 10.08 -3.75 -4.03
N PRO A 5 10.99 -4.41 -3.31
CA PRO A 5 10.65 -5.27 -2.19
C PRO A 5 9.79 -4.61 -1.10
N ALA A 6 9.93 -3.30 -0.88
CA ALA A 6 9.11 -2.57 0.08
C ALA A 6 7.64 -2.47 -0.39
N LEU A 7 7.43 -2.26 -1.70
CA LEU A 7 6.09 -2.24 -2.28
C LEU A 7 5.47 -3.65 -2.25
N ALA A 8 6.24 -4.69 -2.60
CA ALA A 8 5.76 -6.07 -2.53
C ALA A 8 5.34 -6.47 -1.10
N ALA A 9 6.16 -6.12 -0.10
CA ALA A 9 5.85 -6.35 1.31
C ALA A 9 4.61 -5.58 1.78
N PHE A 10 4.43 -4.34 1.33
CA PHE A 10 3.25 -3.54 1.66
C PHE A 10 1.96 -4.10 1.02
N LEU A 11 2.03 -4.55 -0.23
CA LEU A 11 0.89 -5.15 -0.94
C LEU A 11 0.45 -6.48 -0.33
N ALA A 12 1.39 -7.24 0.25
CA ALA A 12 1.13 -8.51 0.91
C ALA A 12 0.42 -8.38 2.28
N LEU A 13 0.27 -7.16 2.81
CA LEU A 13 -0.49 -6.92 4.04
C LEU A 13 -1.97 -7.26 3.84
N ASP A 14 -2.58 -7.81 4.87
CA ASP A 14 -4.04 -7.91 4.98
C ASP A 14 -4.60 -6.77 5.85
N ASP A 15 -5.91 -6.55 5.81
CA ASP A 15 -6.53 -5.45 6.55
C ASP A 15 -6.39 -5.59 8.08
N ALA A 16 -6.16 -6.81 8.59
CA ALA A 16 -5.92 -7.06 10.02
C ALA A 16 -4.51 -6.65 10.46
N THR A 17 -3.54 -6.68 9.55
CA THR A 17 -2.12 -6.42 9.82
C THR A 17 -1.69 -4.98 9.53
N VAL A 18 -2.50 -4.19 8.81
CA VAL A 18 -2.21 -2.76 8.52
C VAL A 18 -1.97 -1.96 9.81
N ALA A 19 -2.70 -2.23 10.90
CA ALA A 19 -2.53 -1.51 12.15
C ALA A 19 -1.14 -1.73 12.77
N ALA A 20 -0.68 -2.99 12.82
CA ALA A 20 0.64 -3.32 13.32
C ALA A 20 1.76 -2.77 12.42
N TYR A 21 1.54 -2.80 11.10
CA TYR A 21 2.44 -2.18 10.14
C TYR A 21 2.56 -0.66 10.37
N ALA A 22 1.45 0.04 10.58
CA ALA A 22 1.43 1.48 10.82
C ALA A 22 2.24 1.86 12.07
N ASP A 23 2.05 1.13 13.18
CA ASP A 23 2.77 1.36 14.42
C ASP A 23 4.29 1.11 14.26
N ALA A 24 4.66 -0.03 13.66
CA ALA A 24 6.06 -0.37 13.41
C ALA A 24 6.75 0.62 12.46
N ARG A 25 6.04 1.07 11.42
CA ARG A 25 6.57 2.04 10.46
C ARG A 25 6.73 3.42 11.08
N ALA A 26 5.77 3.87 11.88
CA ALA A 26 5.89 5.11 12.64
C ALA A 26 7.10 5.10 13.57
N GLN A 27 7.30 4.00 14.30
CA GLN A 27 8.47 3.81 15.15
C GLN A 27 9.78 3.86 14.36
N ALA A 28 9.85 3.16 13.22
CA ALA A 28 11.04 3.16 12.35
C ALA A 28 11.38 4.55 11.77
N LEU A 29 10.37 5.41 11.60
CA LEU A 29 10.52 6.78 11.11
C LEU A 29 10.76 7.80 12.25
N GLY A 30 10.72 7.38 13.51
CA GLY A 30 10.79 8.29 14.66
C GLY A 30 9.56 9.20 14.79
N LEU A 31 8.43 8.79 14.24
CA LEU A 31 7.17 9.52 14.29
C LEU A 31 6.31 9.03 15.45
N ALA A 32 5.66 9.96 16.15
CA ALA A 32 4.59 9.63 17.07
C ALA A 32 3.29 9.41 16.27
N LEU A 33 2.53 8.37 16.61
CA LEU A 33 1.18 8.15 16.13
C LEU A 33 0.20 8.38 17.29
N PRO A 34 -0.28 9.62 17.50
CA PRO A 34 -1.21 9.92 18.58
C PRO A 34 -2.47 9.02 18.53
N PRO A 35 -3.02 8.60 19.67
CA PRO A 35 -4.20 7.73 19.70
C PRO A 35 -5.38 8.27 18.89
N GLU A 36 -5.56 9.60 18.89
CA GLU A 36 -6.64 10.29 18.17
C GLU A 36 -6.49 10.26 16.63
N THR A 37 -5.26 10.15 16.11
CA THR A 37 -5.03 10.08 14.65
C THR A 37 -4.83 8.64 14.16
N ARG A 38 -4.50 7.71 15.05
CA ARG A 38 -4.15 6.32 14.72
C ARG A 38 -5.20 5.64 13.87
N ALA A 39 -6.49 5.75 14.20
CA ALA A 39 -7.57 5.12 13.43
C ALA A 39 -7.59 5.62 11.97
N GLY A 40 -7.54 6.94 11.76
CA GLY A 40 -7.52 7.52 10.43
C GLY A 40 -6.27 7.16 9.62
N VAL A 41 -5.10 7.05 10.28
CA VAL A 41 -3.87 6.59 9.61
C VAL A 41 -4.01 5.14 9.12
N VAL A 42 -4.56 4.26 9.95
CA VAL A 42 -4.76 2.85 9.57
C VAL A 42 -5.74 2.72 8.40
N GLU A 43 -6.85 3.47 8.43
CA GLU A 43 -7.83 3.49 7.34
C GLU A 43 -7.21 4.00 6.03
N ASN A 44 -6.45 5.10 6.09
CA ASN A 44 -5.78 5.65 4.92
C ASN A 44 -4.74 4.69 4.33
N LEU A 45 -3.98 3.99 5.18
CA LEU A 45 -3.02 2.98 4.72
C LEU A 45 -3.73 1.77 4.10
N ALA A 46 -4.86 1.33 4.64
CA ALA A 46 -5.65 0.26 4.05
C ALA A 46 -6.21 0.66 2.68
N LEU A 47 -6.70 1.90 2.53
CA LEU A 47 -7.16 2.43 1.25
C LEU A 47 -6.00 2.50 0.24
N LEU A 48 -4.87 3.07 0.64
CA LEU A 48 -3.68 3.18 -0.19
C LEU A 48 -3.21 1.80 -0.66
N ARG A 49 -3.19 0.80 0.22
CA ARG A 49 -2.83 -0.59 -0.13
C ARG A 49 -3.74 -1.14 -1.23
N ARG A 50 -5.06 -0.98 -1.09
CA ARG A 50 -6.03 -1.47 -2.09
C ARG A 50 -5.87 -0.76 -3.43
N GLN A 51 -5.66 0.55 -3.43
CA GLN A 51 -5.41 1.32 -4.65
C GLN A 51 -4.09 0.90 -5.31
N ALA A 52 -3.02 0.74 -4.54
CA ALA A 52 -1.74 0.27 -5.03
C ALA A 52 -1.84 -1.15 -5.62
N ALA A 53 -2.63 -2.04 -5.00
CA ALA A 53 -2.87 -3.38 -5.51
C ALA A 53 -3.58 -3.36 -6.88
N LEU A 54 -4.54 -2.45 -7.07
CA LEU A 54 -5.23 -2.26 -8.35
C LEU A 54 -4.25 -1.86 -9.46
N PHE A 55 -3.40 -0.86 -9.21
CA PHE A 55 -2.40 -0.45 -10.20
C PHE A 55 -1.30 -1.50 -10.41
N ALA A 56 -0.91 -2.23 -9.37
CA ALA A 56 0.10 -3.29 -9.45
C ALA A 56 -0.41 -4.52 -10.21
N ALA A 57 -1.71 -4.80 -10.18
CA ALA A 57 -2.31 -5.89 -10.96
C ALA A 57 -2.23 -5.64 -12.48
N ASP A 58 -2.33 -4.38 -12.90
CA ASP A 58 -2.26 -3.99 -14.32
C ASP A 58 -0.83 -3.75 -14.83
N LEU A 59 0.18 -3.91 -13.96
CA LEU A 59 1.61 -3.69 -14.26
C LEU A 59 2.30 -4.92 -14.89
N ASP A 60 1.54 -5.77 -15.59
CA ASP A 60 2.10 -6.87 -16.37
C ASP A 60 2.88 -6.31 -17.57
N ASP A 61 4.21 -6.29 -17.45
CA ASP A 61 5.13 -5.84 -18.52
C ASP A 61 5.06 -6.67 -19.80
N THR A 62 4.35 -7.81 -19.77
CA THR A 62 4.16 -8.66 -20.94
C THR A 62 2.90 -8.33 -21.73
N ALA A 63 1.99 -7.54 -21.17
CA ALA A 63 0.76 -7.15 -21.83
C ALA A 63 1.01 -5.98 -22.79
N PRO A 64 0.69 -6.10 -24.10
CA PRO A 64 0.78 -4.97 -25.01
C PRO A 64 -0.21 -3.88 -24.56
N PRO A 65 0.16 -2.58 -24.63
CA PRO A 65 -0.76 -1.50 -24.30
C PRO A 65 -2.02 -1.61 -25.15
N ALA A 66 -3.19 -1.54 -24.52
CA ALA A 66 -4.46 -1.56 -25.23
C ALA A 66 -4.54 -0.35 -26.18
N ALA A 67 -4.97 -0.61 -27.42
CA ALA A 67 -5.24 0.47 -28.36
C ALA A 67 -6.36 1.36 -27.78
N PHE A 68 -6.10 2.67 -27.71
CA PHE A 68 -7.13 3.64 -27.33
C PHE A 68 -8.13 3.79 -28.48
N GLU A 69 -9.40 3.46 -28.24
CA GLU A 69 -10.50 3.82 -29.14
C GLU A 69 -11.23 5.05 -28.56
N PRO A 70 -11.36 6.15 -29.34
CA PRO A 70 -12.00 7.41 -28.91
C PRO A 70 -13.52 7.34 -28.83
#